data_AF-A0A2G1X4F1-F1
#
_entry.id   AF-A0A2G1X4F1-F1
#
_cell.length_a   1.000
_cell.length_b   1.000
_cell.length_c   1.000
_cell.angle_alpha   90.00
_cell.angle_beta   90.00
_cell.angle_gamma   90.00
#
_symmetry.space_group_name_H-M   'P 1'
#
loop_
_entity.id
_entity.type
_entity.pdbx_description
1 polymer ?
#
loop_
_entity_poly.entity_id
_entity_poly.type
_entity_poly.pdbx_seq_one_letter_code
_entity_poly.pdbx_strand_id
1 'polypeptide(L)'
;MLMTPGPTAVPEPVRDAMSRELINPDVDPRFREIYDRLTDRLATVYGVDSGGDADGGRDVVALGGEGILGLEAAVASLVEPGTEVLCLSNGLYGEGFAAVRLHEV
;
A
#
# COMPACT_ATOMS: atom_id res chain seq x y z
N MET A 1 -11.80 4.61 -24.87
CA MET A 1 -11.22 4.68 -23.52
C MET A 1 -12.30 4.30 -22.52
N LEU A 2 -12.02 3.39 -21.59
CA LEU A 2 -12.87 3.20 -20.42
C LEU A 2 -12.61 4.38 -19.48
N MET A 3 -13.61 5.25 -19.31
CA MET A 3 -13.56 6.37 -18.35
C MET A 3 -14.09 5.91 -16.99
N THR A 4 -13.54 4.82 -16.48
CA THR A 4 -13.87 4.28 -15.16
C THR A 4 -12.85 4.78 -14.12
N PRO A 5 -13.22 4.82 -12.82
CA PRO A 5 -12.28 5.20 -11.76
C PRO A 5 -11.13 4.18 -11.58
N GLY A 6 -11.27 2.96 -12.12
CA GLY A 6 -10.22 1.95 -12.17
C GLY A 6 -10.71 0.63 -12.77
N PRO A 7 -9.77 -0.23 -13.24
CA PRO A 7 -8.41 0.14 -13.64
C PRO A 7 -8.43 1.10 -14.83
N THR A 8 -7.42 1.98 -14.93
CA THR A 8 -7.30 2.97 -16.01
C THR A 8 -6.21 2.56 -17.01
N ALA A 9 -6.10 3.29 -18.12
CA ALA A 9 -5.06 3.03 -19.12
C ALA A 9 -3.66 3.28 -18.54
N VAL A 10 -2.78 2.29 -18.71
CA VAL A 10 -1.39 2.35 -18.22
C VAL A 10 -0.49 3.04 -19.25
N PRO A 11 0.36 4.00 -18.87
CA PRO A 11 1.31 4.65 -19.79
C PRO A 11 2.25 3.66 -20.47
N GLU A 12 2.64 3.93 -21.73
CA GLU A 12 3.52 3.06 -22.52
C GLU A 12 4.83 2.70 -21.81
N PRO A 13 5.58 3.62 -21.15
CA PRO A 13 6.80 3.25 -20.43
C PRO A 13 6.58 2.26 -19.27
N VAL A 14 5.40 2.27 -18.67
CA VAL A 14 5.05 1.32 -17.59
C VAL A 14 4.73 -0.06 -18.19
N ARG A 15 4.02 -0.10 -19.32
CA ARG A 15 3.77 -1.35 -20.05
C ARG A 15 5.07 -2.01 -20.50
N ASP A 16 6.03 -1.23 -20.98
CA ASP A 16 7.36 -1.71 -21.36
C ASP A 16 8.21 -2.19 -20.17
N ALA A 17 7.97 -1.65 -18.97
CA ALA A 17 8.60 -2.15 -17.75
C ALA A 17 7.98 -3.48 -17.30
N MET A 18 6.65 -3.60 -17.39
CA MET A 18 5.91 -4.82 -17.03
C MET A 18 6.16 -6.00 -17.98
N SER A 19 6.60 -5.76 -19.23
CA SER A 19 6.91 -6.82 -20.20
C SER A 19 8.30 -7.43 -20.05
N ARG A 20 9.13 -6.88 -19.16
CA ARG A 20 10.49 -7.38 -18.91
C ARG A 20 10.43 -8.72 -18.17
N GLU A 21 11.47 -9.52 -18.35
CA GLU A 21 11.62 -10.79 -17.64
C GLU A 21 11.62 -10.56 -16.12
N LEU A 22 10.81 -11.38 -15.42
CA LEU A 22 10.72 -11.31 -13.96
C LEU A 22 11.95 -11.99 -13.34
N ILE A 23 12.48 -11.37 -12.29
CA ILE A 23 13.49 -11.99 -11.43
C ILE A 23 12.81 -12.78 -10.31
N ASN A 24 13.48 -13.81 -9.80
CA ASN A 24 13.02 -14.50 -8.61
C ASN A 24 13.45 -13.68 -7.36
N PRO A 25 12.50 -13.10 -6.60
CA PRO A 25 12.83 -12.24 -5.46
C PRO A 25 13.48 -12.98 -4.28
N ASP A 26 13.30 -14.30 -4.19
CA ASP A 26 13.87 -15.12 -3.11
C ASP A 26 15.33 -15.51 -3.36
N VAL A 27 15.78 -15.43 -4.62
CA VAL A 27 17.09 -15.94 -5.06
C VAL A 27 17.99 -14.84 -5.63
N ASP A 28 17.41 -13.85 -6.31
CA ASP A 28 18.17 -12.82 -7.02
C ASP A 28 18.40 -11.58 -6.12
N PRO A 29 19.65 -11.27 -5.73
CA PRO A 29 19.96 -10.15 -4.85
C PRO A 29 19.59 -8.79 -5.47
N ARG A 30 19.46 -8.69 -6.80
CA ARG A 30 19.04 -7.46 -7.48
C ARG A 30 17.62 -7.03 -7.09
N PHE A 31 16.79 -7.95 -6.59
CA PHE A 31 15.46 -7.61 -6.11
C PHE A 31 15.52 -6.60 -4.96
N ARG A 32 16.49 -6.75 -4.04
CA ARG A 32 16.64 -5.85 -2.89
C ARG A 32 16.84 -4.41 -3.35
N GLU A 33 17.73 -4.18 -4.32
CA GLU A 33 17.98 -2.85 -4.88
C GLU A 33 16.75 -2.26 -5.58
N ILE A 34 15.95 -3.10 -6.24
CA ILE A 34 14.70 -2.67 -6.87
C ILE A 34 13.67 -2.27 -5.81
N TYR A 35 13.55 -3.06 -4.74
CA TYR A 35 12.61 -2.84 -3.65
C TYR A 35 12.96 -1.58 -2.85
N ASP A 36 14.24 -1.38 -2.49
CA ASP A 36 14.69 -0.18 -1.77
C ASP A 36 14.39 1.09 -2.58
N ARG A 37 14.72 1.08 -3.88
CA ARG A 37 14.41 2.22 -4.76
C ARG A 37 12.90 2.44 -4.91
N LEU A 38 12.09 1.37 -4.88
CA LEU A 38 10.64 1.50 -4.91
C LEU A 38 10.13 2.17 -3.62
N THR A 39 10.57 1.70 -2.45
CA THR A 39 10.13 2.25 -1.17
C THR A 39 10.59 3.69 -0.97
N ASP A 40 11.81 4.05 -1.39
CA ASP A 40 12.30 5.43 -1.34
C ASP A 40 11.42 6.37 -2.17
N ARG A 41 11.09 5.96 -3.41
CA ARG A 41 10.24 6.76 -4.29
C ARG A 41 8.80 6.87 -3.76
N LEU A 42 8.28 5.80 -3.16
CA LEU A 42 6.96 5.84 -2.51
C LEU A 42 6.99 6.76 -1.29
N ALA A 43 8.05 6.74 -0.47
CA ALA A 43 8.20 7.65 0.66
C ALA A 43 8.17 9.12 0.21
N THR A 44 8.86 9.46 -0.89
CA THR A 44 8.77 10.78 -1.50
C THR A 44 7.36 11.13 -1.97
N VAL A 45 6.65 10.20 -2.63
CA VAL A 45 5.26 10.43 -3.11
C VAL A 45 4.30 10.68 -1.94
N TYR A 46 4.48 9.97 -0.83
CA TYR A 46 3.66 10.11 0.37
C TYR A 46 4.10 11.25 1.31
N GLY A 47 5.25 11.89 1.04
CA GLY A 47 5.81 12.94 1.91
C GLY A 47 6.21 12.44 3.30
N VAL A 48 6.69 11.19 3.37
CA VAL A 48 7.12 10.52 4.60
C VAL A 48 8.62 10.23 4.62
N ASP A 49 9.37 10.91 3.77
CA ASP A 49 10.82 10.86 3.76
C ASP A 49 11.40 11.41 5.07
N SER A 50 12.63 10.99 5.36
CA SER A 50 13.32 11.03 6.66
C SER A 50 13.66 12.42 7.20
N GLY A 51 13.02 13.48 6.69
CA GLY A 51 13.33 14.89 6.97
C GLY A 51 12.36 15.61 7.90
N GLY A 52 11.33 14.95 8.45
CA GLY A 52 10.37 15.57 9.37
C GLY A 52 10.70 15.37 10.85
N ASP A 53 10.39 16.36 11.69
CA ASP A 53 10.65 16.49 13.14
C ASP A 53 10.00 15.43 14.07
N ALA A 54 9.63 14.25 13.56
CA ALA A 54 9.06 13.17 14.36
C ALA A 54 10.13 12.09 14.61
N ASP A 55 10.27 11.72 15.89
CA ASP A 55 11.27 10.90 16.60
C ASP A 55 11.51 9.45 16.09
N GLY A 56 11.35 9.18 14.79
CA GLY A 56 11.59 7.88 14.19
C GLY A 56 11.12 7.88 12.73
N GLY A 57 11.97 7.42 11.81
CA GLY A 57 11.60 7.31 10.39
C GLY A 57 10.31 6.52 10.19
N ARG A 58 9.57 6.84 9.12
CA ARG A 58 8.37 6.10 8.73
C ARG A 58 8.75 5.05 7.70
N ASP A 59 8.47 3.79 8.00
CA ASP A 59 8.71 2.69 7.06
C ASP A 59 7.62 2.63 5.99
N VAL A 60 8.02 2.34 4.75
CA VAL A 60 7.11 2.08 3.63
C VAL A 60 7.20 0.62 3.24
N VAL A 61 6.05 -0.06 3.21
CA VAL A 61 5.95 -1.47 2.80
C VAL A 61 5.02 -1.59 1.60
N ALA A 62 5.48 -2.25 0.53
CA ALA A 62 4.67 -2.53 -0.64
C ALA A 62 4.04 -3.93 -0.52
N LEU A 63 2.73 -3.98 -0.23
CA LEU A 63 1.98 -5.24 -0.08
C LEU A 63 1.46 -5.74 -1.44
N GLY A 64 1.52 -7.05 -1.65
CA GLY A 64 1.00 -7.70 -2.86
C GLY A 64 -0.51 -7.91 -2.79
N GLY A 65 -1.29 -6.90 -3.20
CA GLY A 65 -2.75 -7.00 -3.25
C GLY A 65 -3.43 -5.72 -3.73
N GLU A 66 -4.74 -5.68 -3.59
CA GLU A 66 -5.55 -4.50 -3.88
C GLU A 66 -5.48 -3.47 -2.74
N GLY A 67 -6.00 -2.25 -2.96
CA GLY A 67 -5.96 -1.18 -1.96
C GLY A 67 -6.59 -1.54 -0.62
N ILE A 68 -7.61 -2.42 -0.61
CA ILE A 68 -8.26 -2.91 0.61
C ILE A 68 -7.29 -3.68 1.53
N LEU A 69 -6.29 -4.38 0.98
CA LEU A 69 -5.29 -5.10 1.76
C LEU A 69 -4.50 -4.16 2.69
N GLY A 70 -4.21 -2.94 2.24
CA GLY A 70 -3.55 -1.95 3.08
C GLY A 70 -4.40 -1.53 4.28
N LEU A 71 -5.72 -1.42 4.09
CA LEU A 71 -6.67 -1.09 5.16
C LEU A 71 -6.81 -2.26 6.16
N GLU A 72 -6.89 -3.49 5.65
CA GLU A 72 -6.92 -4.70 6.48
C GLU A 72 -5.64 -4.87 7.30
N ALA A 73 -4.47 -4.69 6.66
CA ALA A 73 -3.18 -4.77 7.34
C ALA A 73 -3.06 -3.72 8.46
N ALA A 74 -3.55 -2.50 8.23
CA ALA A 74 -3.53 -1.44 9.25
C ALA A 74 -4.41 -1.80 10.45
N VAL A 75 -5.64 -2.28 10.22
CA VAL A 75 -6.56 -2.69 11.29
C VAL A 75 -5.99 -3.87 12.07
N ALA A 76 -5.56 -4.93 11.38
CA ALA A 76 -5.00 -6.13 12.01
C ALA A 76 -3.72 -5.86 12.81
N SER A 77 -2.97 -4.80 12.48
CA SER A 77 -1.72 -4.45 13.18
C SER A 77 -1.92 -3.50 14.36
N LEU A 78 -3.03 -2.75 14.41
CA LEU A 78 -3.20 -1.63 15.35
C LEU A 78 -4.42 -1.77 16.25
N VAL A 79 -5.37 -2.65 15.95
CA VAL A 79 -6.63 -2.79 16.67
C VAL A 79 -6.69 -4.12 17.39
N GLU A 80 -6.93 -4.07 18.69
CA GLU A 80 -7.04 -5.22 19.60
C GLU A 80 -8.49 -5.41 20.08
N PRO A 81 -8.83 -6.58 20.65
CA PRO A 81 -10.18 -6.85 21.16
C PRO A 81 -10.52 -5.82 22.24
N GLY A 82 -11.65 -5.13 22.09
CA GLY A 82 -12.08 -4.08 23.02
C GLY A 82 -11.51 -2.68 22.75
N THR A 83 -10.70 -2.50 21.71
CA THR A 83 -10.30 -1.16 21.24
C THR A 83 -11.51 -0.41 20.69
N GLU A 84 -11.79 0.78 21.22
CA GLU A 84 -12.82 1.65 20.66
C GLU A 84 -12.26 2.37 19.42
N VAL A 85 -12.91 2.15 18.27
CA VAL A 85 -12.50 2.72 16.97
C VAL A 85 -13.59 3.63 16.42
N LEU A 86 -13.20 4.80 15.92
CA LEU A 86 -14.08 5.71 15.17
C LEU A 86 -13.80 5.59 13.67
N CYS A 87 -14.72 4.99 12.92
CA CYS A 87 -14.67 4.97 11.46
C CYS A 87 -15.59 6.05 10.86
N LEU A 88 -15.00 7.03 10.18
CA LEU A 88 -15.77 8.08 9.48
C LEU A 88 -16.28 7.53 8.13
N SER A 89 -17.50 7.01 8.13
CA SER A 89 -18.15 6.49 6.92
C SER A 89 -18.97 7.57 6.20
N ASN A 90 -18.49 8.01 5.04
CA ASN A 90 -19.15 9.03 4.20
C ASN A 90 -19.41 8.54 2.76
N GLY A 91 -19.44 7.22 2.55
CA GLY A 91 -19.70 6.59 1.25
C GLY A 91 -19.12 5.18 1.16
N LEU A 92 -19.15 4.59 -0.04
CA LEU A 92 -18.83 3.18 -0.29
C LEU A 92 -17.50 2.71 0.33
N TYR A 93 -16.44 3.53 0.25
CA TYR A 93 -15.13 3.16 0.81
C TYR A 93 -15.09 3.20 2.33
N GLY A 94 -15.78 4.15 2.96
CA GLY A 94 -15.89 4.24 4.42
C GLY A 94 -16.76 3.13 5.00
N GLU A 95 -17.83 2.76 4.29
CA GLU A 95 -18.66 1.59 4.62
C GLU A 95 -17.86 0.29 4.47
N GLY A 96 -17.09 0.17 3.38
CA GLY A 96 -16.18 -0.96 3.16
C GLY A 96 -15.10 -1.06 4.24
N PHE A 97 -14.52 0.07 4.65
CA PHE A 97 -13.52 0.10 5.72
C PHE A 97 -14.12 -0.26 7.09
N ALA A 98 -15.33 0.21 7.40
CA ALA A 98 -16.04 -0.18 8.62
C ALA A 98 -16.39 -1.69 8.66
N ALA A 99 -16.57 -2.30 7.48
CA ALA A 99 -16.85 -3.73 7.34
C ALA A 99 -15.60 -4.62 7.36
N VAL A 100 -14.39 -4.05 7.22
CA VAL A 100 -13.14 -4.78 7.46
C VAL A 100 -13.21 -5.35 8.88
N ARG A 101 -13.22 -6.69 8.97
CA ARG A 101 -13.62 -7.42 10.17
C ARG A 101 -12.80 -7.00 11.40
N LEU A 102 -13.43 -6.20 12.26
CA LEU A 102 -13.09 -6.08 13.68
C LEU A 102 -13.62 -7.27 14.52
N HIS A 103 -14.11 -8.34 13.87
CA HIS A 103 -14.89 -9.42 14.50
C HIS A 103 -14.09 -10.69 14.85
N GLU A 104 -12.79 -10.73 14.58
CA GLU A 104 -11.91 -11.85 14.96
C GLU A 104 -10.65 -11.39 15.72
N VAL A 105 -10.70 -10.18 16.30
CA VAL A 105 -9.76 -9.79 17.35
C VAL A 105 -10.54 -9.83 18.66
#